data_AF-A0A1R1BN48-F1
#
_entry.id   AF-A0A1R1BN48-F1
#
_cell.length_a   1.000
_cell.length_b   1.000
_cell.length_c   1.000
_cell.angle_alpha   90.00
_cell.angle_beta   90.00
_cell.angle_gamma   90.00
#
_symmetry.space_group_name_H-M   'P 1'
#
loop_
_entity.id
_entity.type
_entity.pdbx_description
1 polymer ?
#
loop_
_entity_poly.entity_id
_entity_poly.type
_entity_poly.pdbx_seq_one_letter_code
_entity_poly.pdbx_strand_id
1 'polypeptide(L)' 'MSKKATKKNTPPSSIDKYKFNMKVVTSDVCSRCKKCERGRRYLEEMSQPGAIGKGVPCILTRGRAYV' A
#
# COMPACT_ATOMS: atom_id res chain seq x y z
N MET A 1 4.12 -43.54 1.78
CA MET A 1 3.38 -43.10 0.58
C MET A 1 3.05 -41.62 0.71
N SER A 2 3.97 -40.75 0.27
CA SER A 2 3.84 -39.29 0.40
C SER A 2 2.81 -38.75 -0.60
N LYS A 3 1.67 -38.27 -0.11
CA LYS A 3 0.64 -37.62 -0.92
C LYS A 3 1.19 -36.30 -1.46
N LYS A 4 1.54 -36.25 -2.75
CA LYS A 4 1.81 -35.00 -3.48
C LYS A 4 0.55 -34.14 -3.44
N ALA A 5 0.63 -32.99 -2.78
CA ALA A 5 -0.43 -32.00 -2.79
C ALA A 5 -0.50 -31.38 -4.21
N THR A 6 -1.54 -31.75 -4.95
CA THR A 6 -1.89 -31.13 -6.23
C THR A 6 -2.16 -29.64 -5.98
N LYS A 7 -1.28 -28.76 -6.48
CA LYS A 7 -1.54 -27.31 -6.53
C LYS A 7 -2.81 -27.11 -7.37
N LYS A 8 -3.94 -26.84 -6.71
CA LYS A 8 -5.12 -26.31 -7.40
C LYS A 8 -4.70 -24.94 -7.97
N ASN A 9 -4.58 -24.87 -9.29
CA ASN A 9 -4.47 -23.61 -10.02
C ASN A 9 -5.84 -22.93 -10.00
N THR A 10 -6.27 -22.51 -8.82
CA THR A 10 -7.43 -21.64 -8.68
C THR A 10 -7.02 -20.30 -9.31
N PRO A 11 -7.70 -19.80 -10.35
CA PRO A 11 -7.41 -18.49 -10.88
C PRO A 11 -7.52 -17.49 -9.73
N PRO A 12 -6.50 -16.64 -9.48
CA PRO A 12 -6.59 -15.65 -8.43
C PRO A 12 -7.83 -14.81 -8.70
N SER A 13 -8.74 -14.76 -7.73
CA SER A 13 -9.92 -13.92 -7.81
C SER A 13 -9.46 -12.49 -8.16
N SER A 14 -10.28 -11.70 -8.83
CA SER A 14 -9.95 -10.31 -9.18
C SER A 14 -9.47 -9.49 -7.96
N ILE A 15 -9.90 -9.88 -6.76
CA ILE A 15 -9.48 -9.33 -5.46
C ILE A 15 -8.07 -9.80 -5.06
N ASP A 16 -7.72 -11.07 -5.28
CA ASP A 16 -6.40 -11.63 -4.96
C ASP A 16 -5.28 -11.01 -5.80
N LYS A 17 -5.56 -10.60 -7.05
CA LYS A 17 -4.59 -9.97 -7.94
C LYS A 17 -3.99 -8.69 -7.36
N TYR A 18 -4.77 -7.94 -6.58
CA TYR A 18 -4.35 -6.66 -6.00
C TYR A 18 -4.04 -6.72 -4.51
N LYS A 19 -4.06 -7.91 -3.90
CA LYS A 19 -3.88 -8.14 -2.45
C LYS A 19 -2.62 -7.50 -1.85
N PHE A 20 -1.59 -7.26 -2.66
CA PHE A 20 -0.34 -6.61 -2.24
C PHE A 20 -0.21 -5.16 -2.70
N ASN A 21 -1.05 -4.71 -3.62
CA ASN A 21 -1.02 -3.34 -4.12
C ASN A 21 -1.55 -2.39 -3.06
N MET A 22 -0.87 -1.26 -2.91
CA MET A 22 -1.23 -0.16 -2.02
C MET A 22 -1.52 1.08 -2.87
N LYS A 23 -2.48 1.90 -2.44
CA LYS A 23 -2.73 3.21 -3.02
C LYS A 23 -1.61 4.17 -2.63
N VAL A 24 -1.15 4.97 -3.60
CA VAL A 24 -0.27 6.10 -3.33
C VAL A 24 -1.15 7.26 -2.82
N VAL A 25 -0.80 7.80 -1.65
CA VAL A 25 -1.53 8.90 -1.01
C VAL A 25 -0.61 10.10 -0.80
N THR A 26 -1.19 11.29 -0.68
CA THR A 26 -0.48 12.57 -0.48
C THR A 26 -0.40 12.94 1.00
N SER A 27 0.25 14.08 1.27
CA SER A 27 0.52 14.60 2.61
C SER A 27 -0.78 14.86 3.39
N ASP A 28 -1.88 15.21 2.72
CA ASP A 28 -3.21 15.41 3.33
C ASP A 28 -3.74 14.18 4.06
N VAL A 29 -3.55 13.00 3.45
CA VAL A 29 -3.99 11.74 4.05
C VAL A 29 -3.03 11.34 5.17
N CYS A 30 -1.74 11.51 4.95
CA CYS A 30 -0.72 11.20 5.95
C CYS A 30 -0.83 12.08 7.19
N SER A 31 -1.14 13.36 7.05
CA SER A 31 -1.28 14.33 8.15
C SER A 31 -2.46 14.01 9.06
N ARG A 32 -3.55 13.46 8.49
CA ARG A 32 -4.71 12.97 9.25
C ARG A 32 -4.46 11.62 9.91
N CYS A 33 -3.77 10.72 9.23
CA CYS A 33 -3.60 9.34 9.68
C CYS A 33 -2.48 9.19 10.72
N LYS A 34 -1.23 9.59 10.40
CA LYS A 34 -0.04 9.45 11.27
C LYS A 34 0.24 8.04 11.83
N LYS A 35 -0.39 6.97 11.30
CA LYS A 35 -0.26 5.58 11.80
C LYS A 35 0.93 4.80 11.23
N CYS A 36 1.64 5.31 10.23
CA CYS A 36 2.74 4.59 9.57
C CYS A 36 4.02 5.42 9.54
N GLU A 37 5.17 4.74 9.69
CA GLU A 37 6.50 5.34 9.67
C GLU A 37 6.79 6.02 8.32
N ARG A 38 6.44 5.36 7.21
CA ARG A 38 6.53 5.93 5.86
C ARG A 38 5.81 7.27 5.72
N GLY A 39 4.61 7.37 6.30
CA GLY A 39 3.81 8.60 6.26
C GLY A 39 4.41 9.70 7.14
N ARG A 40 4.98 9.35 8.30
CA ARG A 40 5.67 10.31 9.18
C ARG A 40 6.89 10.91 8.48
N ARG A 41 7.75 10.06 7.91
CA ARG A 41 8.93 10.50 7.16
C ARG A 41 8.54 11.39 5.97
N TYR A 42 7.51 10.99 5.22
CA TYR A 42 7.03 11.79 4.10
C TYR A 42 6.50 13.17 4.53
N LEU A 43 5.86 13.28 5.70
CA LEU A 43 5.44 14.57 6.26
C LEU A 43 6.63 15.43 6.69
N GLU A 44 7.67 14.83 7.27
CA GLU A 44 8.90 15.53 7.63
C GLU A 44 9.59 16.09 6.38
N GLU A 45 9.69 15.29 5.31
CA GLU A 45 10.21 15.74 4.01
C GLU A 45 9.35 16.85 3.41
N MET A 46 8.01 16.73 3.48
CA MET A 46 7.07 17.74 2.99
C MET A 46 7.04 19.03 3.82
N SER A 47 7.59 19.02 5.04
CA SER A 47 7.66 20.21 5.89
C SER A 47 8.83 21.14 5.52
N GLN A 48 9.71 20.71 4.62
CA GLN A 48 10.82 21.52 4.14
C GLN A 48 10.35 22.51 3.05
N PRO A 49 10.81 23.78 3.10
CA PRO A 49 10.45 24.77 2.10
C PRO A 49 10.96 24.33 0.72
N GLY A 50 10.06 24.32 -0.28
CA GLY A 50 10.38 23.87 -1.64
C GLY A 50 10.21 22.36 -1.87
N ALA A 51 9.72 21.60 -0.88
CA ALA A 51 9.47 20.17 -1.05
C ALA A 51 8.32 19.89 -2.03
N ILE A 52 8.57 18.99 -2.99
CA ILE A 52 7.57 18.49 -3.93
C ILE A 52 7.26 17.03 -3.60
N GLY A 53 6.03 16.78 -3.18
CA GLY A 53 5.57 15.47 -2.77
C GLY A 53 5.27 14.53 -3.93
N LYS A 54 5.90 13.36 -3.95
CA LYS A 54 5.60 12.28 -4.93
C LYS A 54 4.54 11.28 -4.45
N GLY A 55 4.00 11.49 -3.24
CA GLY A 55 3.11 10.57 -2.56
C GLY A 55 3.83 9.37 -1.96
N VAL A 56 3.12 8.63 -1.10
CA VAL A 56 3.65 7.48 -0.36
C VAL A 56 2.66 6.31 -0.40
N PRO A 57 3.11 5.05 -0.57
CA PRO A 57 2.23 3.89 -0.55
C PRO A 57 1.64 3.66 0.84
N CYS A 58 0.30 3.67 0.93
CA CYS A 58 -0.43 3.55 2.19
C CYS A 58 -0.74 2.08 2.54
N ILE A 59 -0.17 1.60 3.65
CA ILE A 59 -0.40 0.22 4.13
C ILE A 59 -1.87 -0.09 4.45
N LEU A 60 -2.65 0.93 4.85
CA LEU A 60 -4.08 0.78 5.14
C LEU A 60 -4.92 0.52 3.89
N THR A 61 -4.38 0.83 2.70
CA THR A 61 -5.05 0.63 1.41
C THR A 61 -4.59 -0.65 0.70
N ARG A 62 -3.85 -1.52 1.41
CA ARG A 62 -3.38 -2.80 0.87
C ARG A 62 -4.56 -3.64 0.39
N GLY A 63 -4.52 -4.10 -0.87
CA GLY A 63 -5.63 -4.83 -1.49
C GLY A 63 -6.70 -3.96 -2.12
N ARG A 64 -6.64 -2.63 -1.93
CA ARG A 64 -7.65 -1.66 -2.39
C ARG A 64 -7.07 -0.53 -3.24
N ALA A 65 -5.96 -0.78 -3.93
CA ALA A 65 -5.28 0.27 -4.68
C ALA A 65 -6.10 0.80 -5.87
N TYR A 66 -6.92 -0.04 -6.49
CA TYR A 66 -7.63 0.23 -7.74
C TYR A 66 -9.16 0.07 -7.63
N VAL A 67 -9.69 0.07 -6.42
CA VAL A 67 -11.14 0.05 -6.12
C VAL A 67 -11.62 1.42 -5.71
#